data_AF-A0A4P6AJ57-F1
#
_entry.id   AF-A0A4P6AJ57-F1
#
_cell.length_a   1.000
_cell.length_b   1.000
_cell.length_c   1.000
_cell.angle_alpha   90.00
_cell.angle_beta   90.00
_cell.angle_gamma   90.00
#
_symmetry.space_group_name_H-M   'P 1'
#
loop_
_entity.id
_entity.type
_entity.pdbx_description
1 polymer ?
#
loop_
_entity_poly.entity_id
_entity_poly.type
_entity_poly.pdbx_seq_one_letter_code
_entity_poly.pdbx_strand_id
1 'polypeptide(L)'
;MYCADCESIDDYFFDVTHFWLFVPTVESFGKVAGLCGTMQLSAQQESTHCISCIVSQDQTSNFLTSLNGVLESKELENTKVTTTESGTPPSIDEMGRMTTLAVLINRFQAKWLIESVEEERYESWYQPIVRACDKSLYAHEALFRMRDDLNAIVPPALAFRLAEKSDLLFSLDLVARRSAVECAAKAKLDGKLFINFNPSSIYDPSYCLRATAASINEIGLKPEDVVFEVTETHRANDINHLKGILGFYRNAGFKVALDDIGSGWSGLNLLQSLRPDYVKIDMDLVRNVHMDSYKQNIVMNLIRIAKANNTQVIAEGIEMEEEAAWLTEANADFLQGYLFGKPSPAVNRCSSEEEKAVESSLKPLDEVAKR
;
A
#
# COMPACT_ATOMS: atom_id res chain seq x y z
N MET A 1 -14.34 -7.93 -3.82
CA MET A 1 -14.62 -9.37 -3.90
C MET A 1 -13.29 -9.99 -4.28
N TYR A 2 -12.52 -10.43 -3.29
CA TYR A 2 -11.26 -11.12 -3.55
C TYR A 2 -11.61 -12.45 -4.21
N CYS A 3 -10.95 -12.74 -5.31
CA CYS A 3 -11.06 -14.02 -5.98
C CYS A 3 -9.64 -14.40 -6.37
N ALA A 4 -9.00 -15.26 -5.56
CA ALA A 4 -7.66 -15.79 -5.85
C ALA A 4 -7.58 -16.31 -7.29
N ASP A 5 -8.66 -16.92 -7.79
CA ASP A 5 -8.76 -17.43 -9.16
C ASP A 5 -8.87 -16.31 -10.22
N CYS A 6 -9.42 -15.14 -9.87
CA CYS A 6 -9.60 -14.00 -10.78
C CYS A 6 -8.39 -13.04 -10.77
N GLU A 7 -7.60 -13.10 -9.70
CA GLU A 7 -6.36 -12.34 -9.49
C GLU A 7 -5.10 -13.18 -9.78
N SER A 8 -5.24 -14.49 -10.02
CA SER A 8 -4.17 -15.39 -10.46
C SER A 8 -3.59 -14.92 -11.79
N ILE A 9 -2.29 -14.67 -11.79
CA ILE A 9 -1.56 -14.33 -13.01
C ILE A 9 -1.24 -15.57 -13.85
N ASP A 10 -1.01 -16.71 -13.21
CA ASP A 10 -0.59 -17.93 -13.88
C ASP A 10 -1.68 -18.47 -14.81
N ASP A 11 -2.94 -18.12 -14.54
CA ASP A 11 -4.09 -18.38 -15.38
C ASP A 11 -4.04 -17.71 -16.76
N TYR A 12 -3.18 -16.70 -16.94
CA TYR A 12 -3.00 -16.00 -18.22
C TYR A 12 -1.81 -16.52 -19.03
N PHE A 13 -0.88 -17.26 -18.44
CA PHE A 13 0.39 -17.60 -19.08
C PHE A 13 0.60 -19.11 -19.11
N PHE A 14 0.69 -19.65 -20.32
CA PHE A 14 0.89 -21.07 -20.61
C PHE A 14 2.26 -21.28 -21.27
N ASP A 15 2.70 -22.54 -21.39
CA ASP A 15 3.93 -22.91 -22.13
C ASP A 15 3.94 -22.28 -23.53
N VAL A 16 2.77 -22.30 -24.18
CA VAL A 16 2.46 -21.56 -25.40
C VAL A 16 1.19 -20.75 -25.15
N THR A 17 1.34 -19.43 -25.05
CA THR A 17 0.23 -18.53 -24.77
C THR A 17 -0.31 -17.93 -26.06
N HIS A 18 -1.61 -18.12 -26.30
CA HIS A 18 -2.34 -17.42 -27.36
C HIS A 18 -2.94 -16.14 -26.80
N PHE A 19 -2.39 -14.98 -27.17
CA PHE A 19 -2.91 -13.67 -26.79
C PHE A 19 -4.00 -13.23 -27.75
N TRP A 20 -5.11 -12.76 -27.19
CA TRP A 20 -6.23 -12.17 -27.93
C TRP A 20 -6.32 -10.69 -27.56
N LEU A 21 -5.83 -9.82 -28.44
CA LEU A 21 -5.72 -8.39 -28.20
C LEU A 21 -6.82 -7.64 -28.96
N PHE A 22 -7.75 -7.04 -28.21
CA PHE A 22 -8.84 -6.22 -28.71
C PHE A 22 -8.45 -4.75 -28.59
N VAL A 23 -7.95 -4.19 -29.68
CA VAL A 23 -7.35 -2.85 -29.72
C VAL A 23 -8.38 -1.76 -30.04
N PRO A 24 -8.22 -0.53 -29.52
CA PRO A 24 -9.24 0.51 -29.66
C PRO A 24 -9.29 1.13 -31.06
N THR A 25 -8.21 1.05 -31.84
CA THR A 25 -8.09 1.70 -33.15
C THR A 25 -7.29 0.86 -34.15
N VAL A 26 -7.47 1.15 -35.44
CA VAL A 26 -6.68 0.55 -36.54
C VAL A 26 -5.20 0.95 -36.46
N GLU A 27 -4.89 2.12 -35.90
CA GLU A 27 -3.50 2.54 -35.67
C GLU A 27 -2.84 1.67 -34.59
N SER A 28 -3.53 1.46 -33.48
CA SER A 28 -3.09 0.55 -32.41
C SER A 28 -2.94 -0.88 -32.92
N PHE A 29 -3.84 -1.34 -33.82
CA PHE A 29 -3.68 -2.61 -34.52
C PHE A 29 -2.38 -2.66 -35.32
N GLY A 30 -2.10 -1.63 -36.13
CA GLY A 30 -0.87 -1.55 -36.93
C GLY A 30 0.39 -1.59 -36.10
N LYS A 31 0.39 -0.90 -34.94
CA LYS A 31 1.47 -0.93 -33.96
C LYS A 31 1.72 -2.35 -33.42
N VAL A 32 0.68 -3.05 -32.98
CA VAL A 32 0.79 -4.42 -32.46
C VAL A 32 1.19 -5.41 -33.54
N ALA A 33 0.63 -5.32 -34.74
CA ALA A 33 0.99 -6.17 -35.87
C ALA A 33 2.46 -5.96 -36.30
N GLY A 34 2.91 -4.71 -36.35
CA GLY A 34 4.31 -4.37 -36.64
C GLY A 34 5.27 -4.90 -35.59
N LEU A 35 4.87 -4.87 -34.31
CA LEU A 35 5.64 -5.48 -33.24
C LEU A 35 5.74 -7.01 -33.41
N CYS A 36 4.62 -7.69 -33.67
CA CYS A 36 4.60 -9.14 -33.89
C CYS A 36 5.52 -9.54 -35.05
N GLY A 37 5.49 -8.79 -36.16
CA GLY A 37 6.39 -9.00 -37.29
C GLY A 37 7.86 -8.79 -36.94
N THR A 38 8.18 -7.74 -36.17
CA THR A 38 9.55 -7.47 -35.70
C THR A 38 10.08 -8.59 -34.80
N MET A 39 9.22 -9.14 -33.94
CA MET A 39 9.54 -10.23 -33.03
C MET A 39 9.44 -11.63 -33.67
N GLN A 40 9.05 -11.72 -34.95
CA GLN A 40 8.82 -12.98 -35.68
C GLN A 40 7.78 -13.90 -35.01
N LEU A 41 6.76 -13.31 -34.37
CA LEU A 41 5.67 -14.03 -33.74
C LEU A 41 4.62 -14.44 -34.77
N SER A 42 4.00 -15.61 -34.57
CA SER A 42 2.85 -16.02 -35.37
C SER A 42 1.62 -15.22 -34.93
N ALA A 43 1.16 -14.30 -35.77
CA ALA A 43 0.01 -13.45 -35.50
C ALA A 43 -1.02 -13.53 -36.62
N GLN A 44 -2.30 -13.54 -36.26
CA GLN A 44 -3.42 -13.61 -37.18
C GLN A 44 -4.38 -12.44 -36.92
N GLN A 45 -4.86 -11.84 -38.00
CA GLN A 45 -5.93 -10.86 -37.93
C GLN A 45 -7.27 -11.58 -37.80
N GLU A 46 -7.90 -11.48 -36.64
CA GLU A 46 -9.23 -12.06 -36.38
C GLU A 46 -10.35 -11.09 -36.78
N SER A 47 -10.12 -9.79 -36.62
CA SER A 47 -11.02 -8.74 -37.10
C SER A 47 -10.28 -7.42 -37.35
N THR A 48 -11.00 -6.34 -37.65
CA THR A 48 -10.42 -4.99 -37.79
C THR A 48 -9.82 -4.44 -36.48
N HIS A 49 -10.26 -4.96 -35.33
CA HIS A 49 -9.85 -4.50 -34.00
C HIS A 49 -9.38 -5.65 -33.10
N CYS A 50 -9.15 -6.83 -33.67
CA CYS A 50 -8.68 -8.00 -32.93
C CYS A 50 -7.52 -8.66 -33.65
N ILE A 51 -6.39 -8.77 -32.96
CA ILE A 51 -5.23 -9.52 -33.38
C ILE A 51 -4.97 -10.64 -32.37
N SER A 52 -4.82 -11.85 -32.87
CA SER A 52 -4.35 -12.98 -32.07
C SER A 52 -2.86 -13.19 -32.34
N CYS A 53 -2.07 -13.55 -31.33
CA CYS A 53 -0.69 -13.94 -31.53
C CYS A 53 -0.25 -15.04 -30.57
N ILE A 54 0.69 -15.86 -31.04
CA ILE A 54 1.26 -16.99 -30.30
C ILE A 54 2.60 -16.56 -29.74
N VAL A 55 2.77 -16.68 -28.44
CA VAL A 55 3.97 -16.29 -27.71
C VAL A 55 4.37 -17.42 -26.77
N SER A 56 5.61 -17.89 -26.88
CA SER A 56 6.14 -18.89 -25.95
C SER A 56 6.45 -18.27 -24.59
N GLN A 57 6.50 -19.10 -23.55
CA GLN A 57 6.78 -18.64 -22.18
C GLN A 57 8.08 -17.83 -22.08
N ASP A 58 9.15 -18.23 -22.76
CA ASP A 58 10.45 -17.53 -22.77
C ASP A 58 10.41 -16.17 -23.48
N GLN A 59 9.46 -15.97 -24.41
CA GLN A 59 9.27 -14.70 -25.14
C GLN A 59 8.28 -13.75 -24.45
N THR A 60 7.49 -14.25 -23.50
CA THR A 60 6.38 -13.51 -22.87
C THR A 60 6.83 -12.19 -22.24
N SER A 61 7.92 -12.20 -21.46
CA SER A 61 8.44 -11.00 -20.81
C SER A 61 8.85 -9.92 -21.82
N ASN A 62 9.58 -10.33 -22.87
CA ASN A 62 10.00 -9.42 -23.94
C ASN A 62 8.80 -8.88 -24.73
N PHE A 63 7.79 -9.72 -24.98
CA PHE A 63 6.59 -9.34 -25.71
C PHE A 63 5.78 -8.28 -24.96
N LEU A 64 5.49 -8.50 -23.67
CA LEU A 64 4.76 -7.54 -22.85
C LEU A 64 5.54 -6.24 -22.66
N THR A 65 6.86 -6.32 -22.47
CA THR A 65 7.73 -5.12 -22.39
C THR A 65 7.71 -4.32 -23.69
N SER A 66 7.72 -5.00 -24.83
CA SER A 66 7.68 -4.33 -26.14
C SER A 66 6.30 -3.72 -26.43
N LEU A 67 5.21 -4.38 -26.04
CA LEU A 67 3.86 -3.80 -26.12
C LEU A 67 3.75 -2.52 -25.29
N ASN A 68 4.30 -2.53 -24.07
CA ASN A 68 4.34 -1.36 -23.19
C ASN A 68 5.15 -0.19 -23.78
N GLY A 69 6.17 -0.48 -24.60
CA GLY A 69 7.00 0.54 -25.25
C GLY A 69 6.42 1.07 -26.57
N VAL A 70 5.61 0.27 -27.26
CA VAL A 70 5.04 0.62 -28.58
C VAL A 70 3.68 1.33 -28.48
N LEU A 71 2.88 0.99 -27.46
CA LEU A 71 1.55 1.57 -27.25
C LEU A 71 1.59 2.74 -26.26
N GLU A 72 0.76 3.75 -26.51
CA GLU A 72 0.56 4.87 -25.58
C GLU A 72 -0.29 4.45 -24.36
N SER A 73 -0.20 5.18 -23.25
CA SER A 73 -0.95 4.86 -22.00
C SER A 73 -2.44 4.66 -22.24
N LYS A 74 -3.08 5.52 -23.05
CA LYS A 74 -4.51 5.40 -23.39
C LYS A 74 -4.80 4.19 -24.27
N GLU A 75 -3.87 3.79 -25.14
CA GLU A 75 -4.04 2.59 -25.96
C GLU A 75 -3.96 1.34 -25.08
N LEU A 76 -3.04 1.30 -24.12
CA LEU A 76 -2.90 0.20 -23.14
C LEU A 76 -4.14 0.07 -22.24
N GLU A 77 -4.69 1.18 -21.74
CA GLU A 77 -5.88 1.21 -20.90
C GLU A 77 -7.15 0.76 -21.65
N ASN A 78 -7.24 1.05 -22.95
CA ASN A 78 -8.41 0.73 -23.77
C ASN A 78 -8.26 -0.54 -24.61
N THR A 79 -7.08 -1.15 -24.66
CA THR A 79 -6.89 -2.47 -25.26
C THR A 79 -7.33 -3.53 -24.27
N LYS A 80 -8.28 -4.37 -24.65
CA LYS A 80 -8.67 -5.53 -23.84
C LYS A 80 -7.85 -6.75 -24.24
N VAL A 81 -7.55 -7.59 -23.27
CA VAL A 81 -6.76 -8.81 -23.47
C VAL A 81 -7.36 -9.98 -22.71
N THR A 82 -7.34 -11.14 -23.36
CA THR A 82 -7.47 -12.44 -22.72
C THR A 82 -6.45 -13.38 -23.35
N THR A 83 -6.20 -14.51 -22.71
CA THR A 83 -5.29 -15.54 -23.22
C THR A 83 -5.94 -16.91 -23.19
N THR A 84 -5.43 -17.82 -24.02
CA THR A 84 -5.87 -19.21 -24.12
C THR A 84 -4.65 -20.12 -24.28
N GLU A 85 -4.75 -21.37 -23.83
CA GLU A 85 -3.70 -22.38 -24.01
C GLU A 85 -3.65 -22.91 -25.46
N SER A 86 -4.78 -22.85 -26.17
CA SER A 86 -4.89 -23.30 -27.55
C SER A 86 -5.35 -22.19 -28.49
N GLY A 87 -5.09 -22.36 -29.79
CA GLY A 87 -5.50 -21.39 -30.83
C GLY A 87 -6.99 -21.34 -31.13
N THR A 88 -7.84 -21.98 -30.34
CA THR A 88 -9.29 -21.83 -30.48
C THR A 88 -9.75 -20.48 -29.92
N PRO A 89 -10.81 -19.87 -30.47
CA PRO A 89 -11.38 -18.66 -29.91
C PRO A 89 -11.71 -18.80 -28.41
N PRO A 90 -11.58 -17.71 -27.62
CA PRO A 90 -11.81 -17.76 -26.17
C PRO A 90 -13.22 -18.24 -25.83
N SER A 91 -13.31 -19.18 -24.90
CA SER A 91 -14.53 -19.64 -24.26
C SER A 91 -15.16 -18.54 -23.37
N ILE A 92 -16.39 -18.77 -22.89
CA ILE A 92 -17.08 -17.83 -21.99
C ILE A 92 -16.27 -17.61 -20.71
N ASP A 93 -15.63 -18.65 -20.17
CA ASP A 93 -14.84 -18.56 -18.94
C ASP A 93 -13.56 -17.76 -19.15
N GLU A 94 -12.87 -17.94 -20.29
CA GLU A 94 -11.73 -17.12 -20.69
C GLU A 94 -12.14 -15.67 -20.92
N MET A 95 -13.28 -15.43 -21.58
CA MET A 95 -13.83 -14.08 -21.75
C MET A 95 -14.18 -13.43 -20.40
N GLY A 96 -14.60 -14.21 -19.40
CA GLY A 96 -14.85 -13.74 -18.03
C GLY A 96 -13.59 -13.20 -17.33
N ARG A 97 -12.40 -13.62 -17.78
CA ARG A 97 -11.10 -13.16 -17.30
C ARG A 97 -10.51 -12.02 -18.14
N MET A 98 -11.30 -11.40 -19.02
CA MET A 98 -10.81 -10.29 -19.84
C MET A 98 -10.42 -9.09 -18.96
N THR A 99 -9.21 -8.56 -19.19
CA THR A 99 -8.70 -7.37 -18.50
C THR A 99 -8.18 -6.33 -19.51
N THR A 100 -7.67 -5.19 -19.04
CA THR A 100 -6.96 -4.25 -19.92
C THR A 100 -5.51 -4.70 -20.11
N LEU A 101 -4.92 -4.37 -21.25
CA LEU A 101 -3.52 -4.69 -21.53
C LEU A 101 -2.60 -3.99 -20.53
N ALA A 102 -2.94 -2.76 -20.10
CA ALA A 102 -2.27 -2.07 -19.01
C ALA A 102 -2.23 -2.94 -17.74
N VAL A 103 -3.38 -3.45 -17.28
CA VAL A 103 -3.46 -4.28 -16.07
C VAL A 103 -2.69 -5.58 -16.23
N LEU A 104 -2.80 -6.27 -17.38
CA LEU A 104 -2.05 -7.53 -17.60
C LEU A 104 -0.53 -7.31 -17.57
N ILE A 105 -0.02 -6.27 -18.22
CA ILE A 105 1.41 -5.92 -18.19
C ILE A 105 1.86 -5.59 -16.78
N ASN A 106 1.09 -4.77 -16.05
CA ASN A 106 1.42 -4.41 -14.68
C ASN A 106 1.40 -5.64 -13.76
N ARG A 107 0.40 -6.52 -13.89
CA ARG A 107 0.36 -7.81 -13.16
C ARG A 107 1.59 -8.65 -13.45
N PHE A 108 2.00 -8.78 -14.72
CA PHE A 108 3.21 -9.51 -15.09
C PHE A 108 4.47 -8.92 -14.45
N GLN A 109 4.58 -7.59 -14.47
CA GLN A 109 5.66 -6.89 -13.77
C GLN A 109 5.56 -6.98 -12.25
N ALA A 110 4.37 -7.25 -11.71
CA ALA A 110 4.08 -7.44 -10.29
C ALA A 110 4.12 -8.91 -9.87
N LYS A 111 4.54 -9.86 -10.72
CA LYS A 111 4.60 -11.28 -10.36
C LYS A 111 5.45 -11.49 -9.09
N TRP A 112 6.61 -10.83 -9.01
CA TRP A 112 7.46 -10.84 -7.82
C TRP A 112 6.73 -10.33 -6.56
N LEU A 113 5.75 -9.42 -6.69
CA LEU A 113 4.97 -8.90 -5.57
C LEU A 113 4.08 -10.00 -4.99
N ILE A 114 3.40 -10.75 -5.86
CA ILE A 114 2.53 -11.87 -5.47
C ILE A 114 3.38 -12.97 -4.84
N GLU A 115 4.45 -13.39 -5.50
CA GLU A 115 5.39 -14.40 -4.99
C GLU A 115 5.98 -13.98 -3.64
N SER A 116 6.34 -12.70 -3.47
CA SER A 116 6.85 -12.21 -2.20
C SER A 116 5.81 -12.15 -1.09
N VAL A 117 4.53 -12.05 -1.42
CA VAL A 117 3.44 -12.19 -0.44
C VAL A 117 3.24 -13.66 -0.07
N GLU A 118 3.19 -14.56 -1.05
CA GLU A 118 2.99 -16.01 -0.84
C GLU A 118 4.15 -16.67 -0.09
N GLU A 119 5.39 -16.26 -0.37
CA GLU A 119 6.58 -16.72 0.32
C GLU A 119 6.91 -15.93 1.59
N GLU A 120 6.02 -15.04 2.03
CA GLU A 120 6.17 -14.20 3.22
C GLU A 120 7.49 -13.40 3.26
N ARG A 121 7.97 -12.94 2.09
CA ARG A 121 9.18 -12.11 1.94
C ARG A 121 8.92 -10.64 2.23
N TYR A 122 8.27 -10.39 3.36
CA TYR A 122 7.97 -9.06 3.86
C TYR A 122 8.18 -8.99 5.37
N GLU A 123 8.40 -7.79 5.87
CA GLU A 123 8.55 -7.52 7.30
C GLU A 123 8.11 -6.10 7.63
N SER A 124 7.87 -5.82 8.90
CA SER A 124 7.65 -4.46 9.38
C SER A 124 8.85 -3.99 10.17
N TRP A 125 9.35 -2.81 9.81
CA TRP A 125 10.33 -2.08 10.61
C TRP A 125 9.61 -1.05 11.46
N TYR A 126 10.22 -0.70 12.59
CA TYR A 126 9.60 0.18 13.57
C TYR A 126 10.47 1.40 13.81
N GLN A 127 9.84 2.57 13.80
CA GLN A 127 10.49 3.82 14.18
C GLN A 127 9.90 4.33 15.49
N PRO A 128 10.73 4.68 16.49
CA PRO A 128 10.22 5.17 17.76
C PRO A 128 9.63 6.57 17.64
N ILE A 129 8.52 6.78 18.34
CA ILE A 129 7.89 8.07 18.61
C ILE A 129 8.06 8.32 20.12
N VAL A 130 8.65 9.46 20.48
CA VAL A 130 8.99 9.80 21.86
C VAL A 130 8.17 10.98 22.37
N ARG A 131 7.98 11.07 23.68
CA ARG A 131 7.37 12.26 24.30
C ARG A 131 8.28 13.46 24.17
N ALA A 132 7.74 14.62 23.80
CA ALA A 132 8.53 15.84 23.66
C ALA A 132 9.15 16.30 25.00
N CYS A 133 8.46 16.07 26.12
CA CYS A 133 8.87 16.58 27.43
C CYS A 133 10.11 15.89 28.02
N ASP A 134 10.27 14.59 27.83
CA ASP A 134 11.32 13.79 28.49
C ASP A 134 12.01 12.78 27.56
N LYS A 135 11.65 12.77 26.27
CA LYS A 135 12.16 11.83 25.26
C LYS A 135 11.92 10.35 25.59
N SER A 136 11.01 10.05 26.52
CA SER A 136 10.62 8.66 26.81
C SER A 136 9.83 8.06 25.64
N LEU A 137 10.02 6.76 25.41
CA LEU A 137 9.31 6.02 24.39
C LEU A 137 7.79 6.11 24.63
N TYR A 138 7.06 6.51 23.59
CA TYR A 138 5.61 6.59 23.62
C TYR A 138 4.96 5.53 22.72
N ALA A 139 5.48 5.39 21.51
CA ALA A 139 4.91 4.55 20.48
C ALA A 139 5.94 4.16 19.42
N HIS A 140 5.51 3.33 18.48
CA HIS A 140 6.26 2.97 17.29
C HIS A 140 5.39 3.15 16.04
N GLU A 141 5.96 3.70 14.98
CA GLU A 141 5.36 3.63 13.63
C GLU A 141 5.85 2.38 12.91
N ALA A 142 4.90 1.58 12.41
CA ALA A 142 5.18 0.41 11.59
C ALA A 142 5.33 0.80 10.11
N LEU A 143 6.51 0.51 9.59
CA LEU A 143 6.93 0.83 8.24
C LEU A 143 7.17 -0.48 7.48
N PHE A 144 6.26 -0.78 6.55
CA PHE A 144 6.31 -1.99 5.75
C PHE A 144 7.61 -2.07 4.94
N ARG A 145 8.18 -3.27 4.82
CA ARG A 145 9.33 -3.60 3.97
C ARG A 145 8.98 -4.88 3.23
N MET A 146 9.26 -4.87 1.93
CA MET A 146 9.08 -6.05 1.09
C MET A 146 10.38 -6.31 0.35
N ARG A 147 10.67 -7.58 0.11
CA ARG A 147 11.84 -8.01 -0.66
C ARG A 147 11.42 -8.52 -2.02
N ASP A 148 12.22 -8.23 -3.04
CA ASP A 148 12.05 -8.82 -4.36
C ASP A 148 12.64 -10.25 -4.41
N ASP A 149 12.61 -10.86 -5.59
CA ASP A 149 13.19 -12.16 -5.91
C ASP A 149 14.71 -12.22 -5.69
N LEU A 150 15.40 -11.08 -5.77
CA LEU A 150 16.82 -10.92 -5.47
C LEU A 150 17.09 -10.63 -3.98
N ASN A 151 16.06 -10.72 -3.13
CA ASN A 151 16.09 -10.47 -1.69
C ASN A 151 16.45 -9.01 -1.31
N ALA A 152 16.34 -8.07 -2.26
CA ALA A 152 16.59 -6.66 -2.05
C ALA A 152 15.34 -5.95 -1.50
N ILE A 153 15.53 -5.00 -0.58
CA ILE A 153 14.41 -4.23 -0.01
C ILE A 153 13.87 -3.28 -1.07
N VAL A 154 12.60 -3.45 -1.41
CA VAL A 154 11.87 -2.59 -2.33
C VAL A 154 11.28 -1.38 -1.57
N PRO A 155 11.42 -0.15 -2.09
CA PRO A 155 10.76 1.01 -1.51
C PRO A 155 9.24 0.79 -1.44
N PRO A 156 8.58 1.00 -0.27
CA PRO A 156 7.15 0.74 -0.13
C PRO A 156 6.29 1.51 -1.14
N ALA A 157 6.61 2.78 -1.39
CA ALA A 157 5.92 3.58 -2.40
C ALA A 157 5.99 2.98 -3.82
N LEU A 158 7.04 2.23 -4.15
CA LEU A 158 7.11 1.52 -5.44
C LEU A 158 6.18 0.30 -5.43
N ALA A 159 6.24 -0.52 -4.38
CA ALA A 159 5.40 -1.70 -4.23
C ALA A 159 3.90 -1.35 -4.24
N PHE A 160 3.48 -0.33 -3.47
CA PHE A 160 2.08 0.13 -3.42
C PHE A 160 1.60 0.72 -4.75
N ARG A 161 2.44 1.48 -5.48
CA ARG A 161 2.08 1.95 -6.83
C ARG A 161 1.92 0.82 -7.83
N LEU A 162 2.78 -0.20 -7.75
CA LEU A 162 2.69 -1.37 -8.61
C LEU A 162 1.43 -2.19 -8.28
N ALA A 163 1.12 -2.35 -6.99
CA ALA A 163 -0.09 -3.00 -6.53
C ALA A 163 -1.36 -2.28 -7.00
N GLU A 164 -1.40 -0.94 -6.90
CA GLU A 164 -2.52 -0.13 -7.41
C GLU A 164 -2.73 -0.31 -8.92
N LYS A 165 -1.65 -0.30 -9.71
CA LYS A 165 -1.71 -0.51 -11.15
C LYS A 165 -2.08 -1.95 -11.57
N SER A 166 -2.01 -2.89 -10.65
CA SER A 166 -2.24 -4.32 -10.87
C SER A 166 -3.55 -4.83 -10.24
N ASP A 167 -4.35 -3.93 -9.64
CA ASP A 167 -5.53 -4.23 -8.81
C ASP A 167 -5.23 -5.07 -7.54
N LEU A 168 -3.99 -5.07 -7.06
CA LEU A 168 -3.52 -5.81 -5.88
C LEU A 168 -3.43 -4.93 -4.61
N LEU A 169 -3.87 -3.67 -4.69
CA LEU A 169 -3.71 -2.69 -3.61
C LEU A 169 -4.34 -3.14 -2.29
N PHE A 170 -5.53 -3.73 -2.36
CA PHE A 170 -6.21 -4.28 -1.18
C PHE A 170 -5.40 -5.38 -0.50
N SER A 171 -4.93 -6.35 -1.30
CA SER A 171 -4.16 -7.49 -0.82
C SER A 171 -2.85 -7.04 -0.16
N LEU A 172 -2.12 -6.13 -0.80
CA LEU A 172 -0.87 -5.61 -0.25
C LEU A 172 -1.07 -4.79 1.03
N ASP A 173 -2.10 -3.94 1.09
CA ASP A 173 -2.44 -3.14 2.28
C ASP A 173 -2.84 -4.04 3.47
N LEU A 174 -3.61 -5.10 3.21
CA LEU A 174 -3.96 -6.09 4.25
C LEU A 174 -2.72 -6.80 4.79
N VAL A 175 -1.81 -7.25 3.91
CA VAL A 175 -0.54 -7.88 4.28
C VAL A 175 0.33 -6.93 5.09
N ALA A 176 0.44 -5.67 4.69
CA ALA A 176 1.21 -4.67 5.41
C ALA A 176 0.67 -4.42 6.83
N ARG A 177 -0.66 -4.28 6.98
CA ARG A 177 -1.31 -4.13 8.29
C ARG A 177 -1.13 -5.37 9.17
N ARG A 178 -1.24 -6.57 8.58
CA ARG A 178 -1.05 -7.84 9.29
C ARG A 178 0.40 -7.98 9.78
N SER A 179 1.38 -7.77 8.91
CA SER A 179 2.81 -7.75 9.22
C SER A 179 3.11 -6.78 10.39
N ALA A 180 2.52 -5.59 10.37
CA ALA A 180 2.73 -4.59 11.41
C ALA A 180 2.31 -5.06 12.81
N VAL A 181 1.19 -5.78 12.91
CA VAL A 181 0.66 -6.31 14.16
C VAL A 181 1.45 -7.55 14.59
N GLU A 182 1.72 -8.46 13.65
CA GLU A 182 2.48 -9.70 13.87
C GLU A 182 3.87 -9.46 14.43
N CYS A 183 4.67 -8.67 13.70
CA CYS A 183 6.05 -8.40 14.08
C CYS A 183 6.11 -7.64 15.41
N ALA A 184 5.16 -6.73 15.69
CA ALA A 184 5.11 -5.96 16.93
C ALA A 184 4.87 -6.87 18.14
N ALA A 185 3.99 -7.84 17.98
CA ALA A 185 3.68 -8.78 19.05
C ALA A 185 4.74 -9.84 19.27
N LYS A 186 5.30 -10.41 18.19
CA LYS A 186 6.48 -11.29 18.27
C LYS A 186 7.65 -10.59 18.99
N ALA A 187 7.80 -9.29 18.77
CA ALA A 187 8.83 -8.49 19.44
C ALA A 187 8.44 -7.97 20.84
N LYS A 188 7.19 -8.16 21.27
CA LYS A 188 6.62 -7.60 22.51
C LYS A 188 6.93 -6.10 22.63
N LEU A 189 6.62 -5.34 21.57
CA LEU A 189 6.87 -3.90 21.55
C LEU A 189 6.04 -3.19 22.61
N ASP A 190 6.71 -2.29 23.34
CA ASP A 190 6.07 -1.41 24.30
C ASP A 190 5.48 -0.17 23.62
N GLY A 191 4.42 0.39 24.20
CA GLY A 191 3.79 1.62 23.73
C GLY A 191 2.75 1.38 22.63
N LYS A 192 2.29 2.49 22.02
CA LYS A 192 1.29 2.42 20.94
C LYS A 192 1.91 2.00 19.62
N LEU A 193 1.10 1.47 18.72
CA LEU A 193 1.46 1.04 17.39
C LEU A 193 0.72 1.88 16.36
N PHE A 194 1.45 2.66 15.58
CA PHE A 194 0.92 3.44 14.46
C PHE A 194 1.05 2.61 13.18
N ILE A 195 -0.05 2.48 12.44
CA ILE A 195 -0.16 1.65 11.23
C ILE A 195 -0.76 2.47 10.11
N ASN A 196 -0.01 2.60 9.02
CA ASN A 196 -0.48 3.18 7.77
C ASN A 196 -1.60 2.35 7.14
N PHE A 197 -2.62 3.00 6.60
CA PHE A 197 -3.61 2.34 5.74
C PHE A 197 -3.96 3.20 4.53
N ASN A 198 -4.26 2.55 3.41
CA ASN A 198 -4.73 3.23 2.21
C ASN A 198 -6.27 3.22 2.13
N PRO A 199 -6.96 4.38 2.18
CA PRO A 199 -8.42 4.42 2.09
C PRO A 199 -9.00 3.81 0.81
N SER A 200 -8.27 3.89 -0.31
CA SER A 200 -8.67 3.33 -1.60
C SER A 200 -8.62 1.81 -1.61
N SER A 201 -7.89 1.19 -0.68
CA SER A 201 -7.86 -0.26 -0.50
C SER A 201 -9.15 -0.77 0.18
N ILE A 202 -9.83 0.08 0.95
CA ILE A 202 -10.94 -0.32 1.82
C ILE A 202 -12.27 -0.06 1.12
N TYR A 203 -12.86 -1.09 0.51
CA TYR A 203 -14.18 -0.99 -0.10
C TYR A 203 -15.33 -1.20 0.91
N ASP A 204 -15.23 -2.23 1.76
CA ASP A 204 -16.15 -2.49 2.86
C ASP A 204 -15.39 -2.40 4.19
N PRO A 205 -15.54 -1.30 4.95
CA PRO A 205 -14.89 -1.14 6.24
C PRO A 205 -15.27 -2.26 7.22
N SER A 206 -16.50 -2.76 7.16
CA SER A 206 -16.93 -3.82 8.06
C SER A 206 -16.11 -5.09 7.83
N TYR A 207 -15.82 -5.43 6.58
CA TYR A 207 -15.08 -6.62 6.20
C TYR A 207 -13.57 -6.46 6.37
N CYS A 208 -12.99 -5.40 5.81
CA CYS A 208 -11.54 -5.19 5.78
C CYS A 208 -10.95 -4.99 7.19
N LEU A 209 -11.76 -4.44 8.10
CA LEU A 209 -11.33 -4.12 9.46
C LEU A 209 -11.60 -5.25 10.44
N ARG A 210 -12.58 -6.13 10.16
CA ARG A 210 -12.76 -7.36 10.94
C ARG A 210 -11.51 -8.23 10.91
N ALA A 211 -10.84 -8.35 9.76
CA ALA A 211 -9.61 -9.12 9.64
C ALA A 211 -8.50 -8.58 10.56
N THR A 212 -8.18 -7.29 10.45
CA THR A 212 -7.15 -6.67 11.30
C THR A 212 -7.56 -6.58 12.77
N ALA A 213 -8.81 -6.31 13.08
CA ALA A 213 -9.29 -6.27 14.47
C ALA A 213 -9.31 -7.66 15.11
N ALA A 214 -9.60 -8.72 14.35
CA ALA A 214 -9.45 -10.10 14.81
C ALA A 214 -7.97 -10.38 15.12
N SER A 215 -7.07 -10.10 14.18
CA SER A 215 -5.63 -10.25 14.37
C SER A 215 -5.11 -9.52 15.62
N ILE A 216 -5.51 -8.26 15.83
CA ILE A 216 -5.08 -7.45 16.97
C ILE A 216 -5.57 -8.06 18.29
N ASN A 217 -6.85 -8.47 18.36
CA ASN A 217 -7.42 -9.07 19.57
C ASN A 217 -6.81 -10.44 19.88
N GLU A 218 -6.61 -11.26 18.86
CA GLU A 218 -6.03 -12.61 18.95
C GLU A 218 -4.59 -12.58 19.46
N ILE A 219 -3.85 -11.53 19.11
CA ILE A 219 -2.47 -11.29 19.50
C ILE A 219 -2.34 -10.62 20.88
N GLY A 220 -3.45 -10.15 21.45
CA GLY A 220 -3.49 -9.53 22.78
C GLY A 220 -3.11 -8.04 22.80
N LEU A 221 -3.03 -7.39 21.64
CA LEU A 221 -2.94 -5.93 21.58
C LEU A 221 -4.32 -5.33 21.86
N LYS A 222 -4.33 -4.25 22.66
CA LYS A 222 -5.58 -3.53 22.91
C LYS A 222 -5.89 -2.61 21.73
N PRO A 223 -7.16 -2.53 21.27
CA PRO A 223 -7.52 -1.61 20.20
C PRO A 223 -7.10 -0.16 20.45
N GLU A 224 -7.17 0.30 21.71
CA GLU A 224 -6.76 1.65 22.11
C GLU A 224 -5.27 1.95 21.94
N ASP A 225 -4.44 0.92 21.81
CA ASP A 225 -3.00 1.02 21.58
C ASP A 225 -2.63 0.97 20.10
N VAL A 226 -3.60 0.80 19.19
CA VAL A 226 -3.37 0.86 17.75
C VAL A 226 -3.97 2.14 17.17
N VAL A 227 -3.13 2.86 16.41
CA VAL A 227 -3.47 4.13 15.75
C VAL A 227 -3.37 3.94 14.25
N PHE A 228 -4.46 4.16 13.51
CA PHE A 228 -4.46 4.10 12.06
C PHE A 228 -4.13 5.46 11.44
N GLU A 229 -3.13 5.49 10.57
CA GLU A 229 -2.66 6.69 9.89
C GLU A 229 -3.24 6.80 8.48
N VAL A 230 -3.77 7.98 8.15
CA VAL A 230 -4.20 8.32 6.79
C VAL A 230 -3.47 9.57 6.32
N THR A 231 -2.86 9.51 5.15
CA THR A 231 -2.13 10.64 4.57
C THR A 231 -3.07 11.65 3.90
N GLU A 232 -2.65 12.91 3.81
CA GLU A 232 -3.39 13.96 3.09
C GLU A 232 -3.50 13.69 1.58
N THR A 233 -2.49 13.05 0.99
CA THR A 233 -2.36 12.85 -0.46
C THR A 233 -3.32 11.79 -1.01
N HIS A 234 -3.75 10.86 -0.17
CA HIS A 234 -4.92 10.01 -0.45
C HIS A 234 -6.19 10.86 -0.35
N ARG A 235 -6.39 11.74 -1.34
CA ARG A 235 -7.69 12.35 -1.58
C ARG A 235 -8.69 11.23 -1.78
N ALA A 236 -9.40 10.89 -0.71
CA ALA A 236 -10.63 10.18 -0.86
C ALA A 236 -11.49 11.05 -1.77
N ASN A 237 -11.69 10.62 -3.02
CA ASN A 237 -12.65 11.23 -3.94
C ASN A 237 -14.05 11.32 -3.27
N ASP A 238 -14.26 10.55 -2.19
CA ASP A 238 -15.37 10.65 -1.25
C ASP A 238 -14.90 10.76 0.22
N ILE A 239 -14.93 11.97 0.77
CA ILE A 239 -14.64 12.21 2.20
C ILE A 239 -15.64 11.49 3.14
N ASN A 240 -16.85 11.19 2.67
CA ASN A 240 -17.84 10.47 3.48
C ASN A 240 -17.47 9.00 3.63
N HIS A 241 -16.92 8.40 2.57
CA HIS A 241 -16.35 7.04 2.63
C HIS A 241 -15.24 6.96 3.68
N LEU A 242 -14.28 7.90 3.65
CA LEU A 242 -13.22 7.97 4.65
C LEU A 242 -13.77 8.17 6.07
N LYS A 243 -14.77 9.05 6.26
CA LYS A 243 -15.46 9.19 7.55
C LYS A 243 -16.12 7.89 8.01
N GLY A 244 -16.70 7.12 7.09
CA GLY A 244 -17.27 5.80 7.38
C GLY A 244 -16.23 4.82 7.89
N ILE A 245 -15.09 4.73 7.20
CA ILE A 245 -13.94 3.89 7.60
C ILE A 245 -13.46 4.29 9.01
N LEU A 246 -13.16 5.58 9.22
CA LEU A 246 -12.65 6.07 10.51
C LEU A 246 -13.68 5.96 11.65
N GLY A 247 -14.97 6.10 11.33
CA GLY A 247 -16.05 5.86 12.28
C GLY A 247 -16.10 4.41 12.74
N PHE A 248 -15.90 3.46 11.82
CA PHE A 248 -15.81 2.04 12.16
C PHE A 248 -14.60 1.75 13.05
N TYR A 249 -13.43 2.30 12.72
CA TYR A 249 -12.23 2.14 13.56
C TYR A 249 -12.43 2.62 14.99
N ARG A 250 -12.99 3.82 15.16
CA ARG A 250 -13.25 4.38 16.49
C ARG A 250 -14.25 3.56 17.28
N ASN A 251 -15.31 3.08 16.64
CA ASN A 251 -16.31 2.21 17.28
C ASN A 251 -15.70 0.88 17.74
N ALA A 252 -14.65 0.39 17.07
CA ALA A 252 -13.89 -0.78 17.49
C ALA A 252 -12.81 -0.47 18.55
N GLY A 253 -12.67 0.79 18.98
CA GLY A 253 -11.73 1.21 20.03
C GLY A 253 -10.38 1.71 19.52
N PHE A 254 -10.16 1.73 18.19
CA PHE A 254 -8.93 2.22 17.59
C PHE A 254 -8.83 3.75 17.60
N LYS A 255 -7.60 4.23 17.50
CA LYS A 255 -7.27 5.65 17.35
C LYS A 255 -6.94 5.98 15.90
N VAL A 256 -7.03 7.27 15.56
CA VAL A 256 -6.78 7.73 14.19
C VAL A 256 -5.81 8.90 14.19
N ALA A 257 -4.84 8.87 13.28
CA ALA A 257 -3.92 9.96 12.99
C ALA A 257 -4.16 10.49 11.56
N LEU A 258 -4.03 11.81 11.40
CA LEU A 258 -3.88 12.44 10.08
C LEU A 258 -2.40 12.70 9.84
N ASP A 259 -1.86 12.14 8.77
CA ASP A 259 -0.44 12.18 8.42
C ASP A 259 -0.12 13.27 7.38
N ASP A 260 1.15 13.69 7.34
CA ASP A 260 1.74 14.65 6.39
C ASP A 260 1.08 16.04 6.36
N ILE A 261 0.59 16.58 7.49
CA ILE A 261 -0.07 17.89 7.47
C ILE A 261 0.94 18.99 7.10
N GLY A 262 0.61 19.76 6.06
CA GLY A 262 1.42 20.88 5.57
C GLY A 262 2.20 20.61 4.28
N SER A 263 2.20 19.37 3.79
CA SER A 263 2.71 19.01 2.45
C SER A 263 1.74 19.34 1.31
N GLY A 264 0.46 19.62 1.63
CA GLY A 264 -0.61 19.87 0.65
C GLY A 264 -1.58 21.02 1.00
N TRP A 265 -2.63 21.14 0.19
CA TRP A 265 -3.61 22.24 0.25
C TRP A 265 -4.85 21.96 1.13
N SER A 266 -5.04 20.73 1.60
CA SER A 266 -6.30 20.23 2.18
C SER A 266 -6.20 19.74 3.63
N GLY A 267 -5.01 19.70 4.23
CA GLY A 267 -4.78 19.17 5.59
C GLY A 267 -5.68 19.78 6.67
N LEU A 268 -5.91 21.10 6.64
CA LEU A 268 -6.83 21.76 7.60
C LEU A 268 -8.30 21.38 7.40
N ASN A 269 -8.73 21.17 6.15
CA ASN A 269 -10.10 20.72 5.85
C ASN A 269 -10.32 19.27 6.33
N LEU A 270 -9.30 18.41 6.18
CA LEU A 270 -9.33 17.05 6.70
C LEU A 270 -9.30 17.04 8.22
N LEU A 271 -8.45 17.84 8.86
CA LEU A 271 -8.41 17.99 10.32
C LEU A 271 -9.79 18.36 10.88
N GLN A 272 -10.43 19.37 10.29
CA GLN A 272 -11.79 19.79 10.67
C GLN A 272 -12.83 18.67 10.47
N SER A 273 -12.75 17.98 9.33
CA SER A 273 -13.76 17.01 8.91
C SER A 273 -13.65 15.68 9.65
N LEU A 274 -12.42 15.20 9.87
CA LEU A 274 -12.13 13.88 10.39
C LEU A 274 -11.95 13.88 11.91
N ARG A 275 -11.54 15.01 12.51
CA ARG A 275 -11.28 15.19 13.94
C ARG A 275 -10.43 14.06 14.53
N PRO A 276 -9.21 13.84 14.03
CA PRO A 276 -8.35 12.73 14.45
C PRO A 276 -7.88 12.89 15.90
N ASP A 277 -7.47 11.79 16.51
CA ASP A 277 -6.84 11.77 17.83
C ASP A 277 -5.41 12.34 17.77
N TYR A 278 -4.73 12.13 16.64
CA TYR A 278 -3.37 12.61 16.37
C TYR A 278 -3.28 13.36 15.04
N VAL A 279 -2.33 14.27 14.95
CA VAL A 279 -1.88 14.85 13.68
C VAL A 279 -0.35 14.78 13.64
N LYS A 280 0.19 14.42 12.48
CA LYS A 280 1.62 14.38 12.22
C LYS A 280 2.00 15.55 11.31
N ILE A 281 2.93 16.39 11.77
CA ILE A 281 3.47 17.53 11.02
C ILE A 281 4.61 17.04 10.16
N ASP A 282 4.44 17.20 8.84
CA ASP A 282 5.37 16.74 7.83
C ASP A 282 6.80 17.29 8.02
N MET A 283 7.77 16.48 7.62
CA MET A 283 9.18 16.81 7.77
C MET A 283 9.55 18.12 7.05
N ASP A 284 8.95 18.49 5.93
CA ASP A 284 9.33 19.72 5.21
C ASP A 284 9.08 20.97 6.06
N LEU A 285 8.08 20.92 6.95
CA LEU A 285 7.82 21.99 7.92
C LEU A 285 8.72 21.92 9.15
N VAL A 286 9.09 20.72 9.59
CA VAL A 286 9.91 20.49 10.79
C VAL A 286 11.40 20.75 10.54
N ARG A 287 11.91 20.34 9.38
CA ARG A 287 13.33 20.44 9.02
C ARG A 287 13.82 21.88 9.05
N ASN A 288 14.85 22.13 9.86
CA ASN A 288 15.45 23.43 10.12
C ASN A 288 14.48 24.48 10.68
N VAL A 289 13.37 24.06 11.33
CA VAL A 289 12.37 25.01 11.86
C VAL A 289 12.95 26.00 12.86
N HIS A 290 13.97 25.61 13.64
CA HIS A 290 14.66 26.48 14.59
C HIS A 290 15.38 27.68 13.93
N MET A 291 15.62 27.63 12.61
CA MET A 291 16.31 28.67 11.85
C MET A 291 15.39 29.54 11.00
N ASP A 292 14.13 29.14 10.80
CA ASP A 292 13.22 29.78 9.84
C ASP A 292 11.95 30.32 10.54
N SER A 293 11.93 31.63 10.79
CA SER A 293 10.79 32.31 11.43
C SER A 293 9.45 32.12 10.72
N TYR A 294 9.45 31.89 9.40
CA TYR A 294 8.22 31.65 8.65
C TYR A 294 7.69 30.24 8.90
N LYS A 295 8.56 29.22 8.85
CA LYS A 295 8.21 27.85 9.26
C LYS A 295 7.74 27.80 10.71
N GLN A 296 8.44 28.50 11.60
CA GLN A 296 8.05 28.62 13.02
C GLN A 296 6.63 29.13 13.18
N ASN A 297 6.25 30.17 12.44
CA ASN A 297 4.91 30.73 12.48
C ASN A 297 3.85 29.71 12.01
N ILE A 298 4.11 29.00 10.92
CA ILE A 298 3.21 27.97 10.39
C ILE A 298 3.03 26.84 11.40
N VAL A 299 4.14 26.22 11.83
CA VAL A 299 4.14 25.07 12.74
C VAL A 299 3.47 25.43 14.07
N MET A 300 3.78 26.60 14.65
CA MET A 300 3.16 27.05 15.89
C MET A 300 1.64 27.23 15.76
N ASN A 301 1.15 27.74 14.62
CA ASN A 301 -0.29 27.86 14.40
C ASN A 301 -0.95 26.50 14.18
N LEU A 302 -0.31 25.57 13.46
CA LEU A 302 -0.80 24.20 13.32
C LEU A 302 -0.93 23.49 14.68
N ILE A 303 0.09 23.60 15.53
CA ILE A 303 0.05 23.07 16.90
C ILE A 303 -1.11 23.67 17.69
N ARG A 304 -1.28 25.00 17.63
CA ARG A 304 -2.40 25.69 18.33
C ARG A 304 -3.76 25.20 17.85
N ILE A 305 -3.95 25.04 16.54
CA ILE A 305 -5.22 24.55 15.97
C ILE A 305 -5.49 23.12 16.44
N ALA A 306 -4.50 22.23 16.37
CA ALA A 306 -4.64 20.84 16.81
C ALA A 306 -5.03 20.77 18.30
N LYS A 307 -4.31 21.50 19.16
CA LYS A 307 -4.59 21.54 20.61
C LYS A 307 -5.95 22.11 20.95
N ALA A 308 -6.38 23.17 20.26
CA ALA A 308 -7.71 23.74 20.44
C ALA A 308 -8.84 22.73 20.11
N ASN A 309 -8.54 21.68 19.35
CA ASN A 309 -9.47 20.61 18.98
C ASN A 309 -9.23 19.29 19.75
N ASN A 310 -8.37 19.29 20.79
CA ASN A 310 -7.96 18.10 21.54
C ASN A 310 -7.28 17.01 20.70
N THR A 311 -6.63 17.39 19.60
CA THR A 311 -5.80 16.52 18.78
C THR A 311 -4.35 16.63 19.24
N GLN A 312 -3.69 15.50 19.48
CA GLN A 312 -2.28 15.45 19.88
C GLN A 312 -1.36 15.62 18.67
N VAL A 313 -0.24 16.32 18.85
CA VAL A 313 0.68 16.64 17.75
C VAL A 313 1.95 15.82 17.82
N ILE A 314 2.26 15.17 16.71
CA ILE A 314 3.53 14.49 16.44
C ILE A 314 4.28 15.35 15.41
N ALA A 315 5.52 15.72 15.69
CA ALA A 315 6.39 16.35 14.70
C ALA A 315 7.35 15.32 14.13
N GLU A 316 7.51 15.30 12.80
CA GLU A 316 8.30 14.27 12.11
C GLU A 316 9.60 14.77 11.50
N GLY A 317 10.50 13.83 11.23
CA GLY A 317 11.77 14.13 10.55
C GLY A 317 12.74 14.92 11.41
N ILE A 318 12.72 14.79 12.73
CA ILE A 318 13.73 15.45 13.57
C ILE A 318 15.10 14.78 13.41
N GLU A 319 16.14 15.56 13.09
CA GLU A 319 17.55 15.10 13.12
C GLU A 319 18.45 15.93 14.03
N MET A 320 18.03 17.14 14.42
CA MET A 320 18.83 18.03 15.25
C MET A 320 18.19 18.27 16.61
N GLU A 321 19.03 18.37 17.65
CA GLU A 321 18.56 18.68 19.01
C GLU A 321 17.89 20.06 19.08
N GLU A 322 18.31 21.00 18.24
CA GLU A 322 17.74 22.33 18.11
C GLU A 322 16.32 22.31 17.53
N GLU A 323 16.04 21.42 16.58
CA GLU A 323 14.67 21.18 16.08
C GLU A 323 13.78 20.62 17.19
N ALA A 324 14.28 19.62 17.92
CA ALA A 324 13.56 18.99 19.03
C ALA A 324 13.25 19.99 20.16
N ALA A 325 14.24 20.79 20.56
CA ALA A 325 14.09 21.81 21.59
C ALA A 325 13.03 22.85 21.20
N TRP A 326 13.12 23.38 19.97
CA TRP A 326 12.16 24.36 19.49
C TRP A 326 10.73 23.78 19.43
N LEU A 327 10.56 22.56 18.92
CA LEU A 327 9.25 21.90 18.85
C LEU A 327 8.66 21.63 20.24
N THR A 328 9.50 21.27 21.21
CA THR A 328 9.08 21.08 22.60
C THR A 328 8.60 22.39 23.21
N GLU A 329 9.33 23.49 23.00
CA GLU A 329 8.92 24.84 23.44
C GLU A 329 7.62 25.31 22.75
N ALA A 330 7.46 24.96 21.47
CA ALA A 330 6.23 25.19 20.71
C ALA A 330 5.04 24.32 21.18
N ASN A 331 5.24 23.46 22.19
CA ASN A 331 4.29 22.51 22.74
C ASN A 331 3.87 21.40 21.76
N ALA A 332 4.76 20.87 20.91
CA ALA A 332 4.49 19.55 20.31
C ALA A 332 4.33 18.49 21.43
N ASP A 333 3.47 17.50 21.23
CA ASP A 333 3.24 16.47 22.26
C ASP A 333 4.26 15.31 22.12
N PHE A 334 4.57 14.95 20.87
CA PHE A 334 5.49 13.87 20.53
C PHE A 334 6.43 14.25 19.39
N LEU A 335 7.57 13.58 19.33
CA LEU A 335 8.62 13.79 18.33
C LEU A 335 9.01 12.45 17.69
N GLN A 336 9.26 12.47 16.38
CA GLN A 336 9.73 11.33 15.61
C GLN A 336 10.82 11.75 14.65
N GLY A 337 11.90 10.98 14.56
CA GLY A 337 12.99 11.29 13.65
C GLY A 337 14.26 10.51 13.94
N TYR A 338 15.23 10.63 13.03
CA TYR A 338 16.50 9.90 13.13
C TYR A 338 17.34 10.30 14.34
N LEU A 339 17.07 11.47 14.95
CA LEU A 339 17.64 11.86 16.24
C LEU A 339 17.32 10.82 17.34
N PHE A 340 16.11 10.25 17.32
CA PHE A 340 15.63 9.32 18.35
C PHE A 340 15.76 7.86 17.94
N GLY A 341 15.65 7.59 16.63
CA GLY A 341 15.83 6.26 16.08
C GLY A 341 15.47 6.21 14.61
N LYS A 342 16.26 5.45 13.85
CA LYS A 342 15.90 5.08 12.48
C LYS A 342 14.90 3.92 12.50
N PRO A 343 14.06 3.78 11.46
CA PRO A 343 13.32 2.55 11.23
C PRO A 343 14.26 1.35 11.30
N SER A 344 13.91 0.36 12.11
CA SER A 344 14.73 -0.85 12.28
C SER A 344 13.85 -2.09 12.42
N PRO A 345 14.33 -3.28 12.02
CA PRO A 345 13.58 -4.52 12.21
C PRO A 345 13.36 -4.78 13.69
N ALA A 346 12.18 -5.25 14.06
CA ALA A 346 11.94 -5.66 15.43
C ALA A 346 12.65 -6.99 15.71
N VAL A 347 13.40 -7.05 16.81
CA VAL A 347 14.00 -8.31 17.27
C VAL A 347 12.90 -9.15 17.89
N ASN A 348 12.71 -10.37 17.38
CA ASN A 348 11.77 -11.31 17.97
C ASN A 348 12.17 -11.66 19.41
N ARG A 349 11.23 -11.51 20.35
CA ARG A 349 11.42 -11.77 21.79
C ARG A 349 10.48 -12.86 22.32
N CYS A 350 9.69 -13.48 21.45
CA CYS A 350 8.85 -14.60 21.78
C CYS A 350 9.65 -15.90 21.81
N SER A 351 9.18 -16.86 22.61
CA SER A 351 9.59 -18.25 22.49
C SER A 351 8.96 -18.89 21.25
N SER A 352 9.51 -20.02 20.78
CA SER A 352 8.97 -20.76 19.63
C SER A 352 7.52 -21.24 19.79
N GLU A 353 7.03 -21.36 21.04
CA GLU A 353 5.63 -21.70 21.32
C GLU A 353 4.72 -20.47 21.21
N GLU A 354 5.18 -19.31 21.69
CA GLU A 354 4.47 -18.02 21.56
C GLU A 354 4.43 -17.56 20.09
N GLU A 355 5.50 -17.80 19.32
CA GLU A 355 5.53 -17.52 17.87
C GLU A 355 4.46 -18.30 17.11
N LYS A 356 4.38 -19.62 17.37
CA LYS A 356 3.36 -20.49 16.79
C LYS A 356 1.96 -20.10 17.23
N ALA A 357 1.79 -19.62 18.46
CA ALA A 357 0.52 -19.10 18.93
C ALA A 357 0.09 -17.86 18.13
N VAL A 358 1.00 -16.89 17.94
CA VAL A 358 0.77 -15.71 17.10
C VAL A 358 0.43 -16.12 15.67
N GLU A 359 1.22 -17.00 15.04
CA GLU A 359 0.97 -17.49 13.67
C GLU A 359 -0.36 -18.25 13.53
N SER A 360 -0.64 -19.17 14.45
CA SER A 360 -1.88 -19.96 14.43
C SER A 360 -3.14 -19.15 14.71
N SER A 361 -2.98 -18.03 15.41
CA SER A 361 -4.08 -17.12 15.70
C SER A 361 -4.51 -16.35 14.45
N LEU A 362 -3.62 -16.22 13.46
CA LEU A 362 -3.84 -15.42 12.27
C LEU A 362 -4.26 -16.32 11.11
N LYS A 363 -5.56 -16.33 10.82
CA LYS A 363 -6.13 -17.14 9.74
C LYS A 363 -5.40 -16.93 8.41
N PRO A 364 -5.25 -17.98 7.58
CA PRO A 364 -4.63 -17.86 6.25
C PRO A 364 -5.32 -16.76 5.42
N LEU A 365 -4.54 -16.03 4.60
CA LEU A 365 -5.06 -14.97 3.72
C LEU A 365 -6.24 -15.47 2.86
N ASP A 366 -6.17 -16.72 2.39
CA ASP A 366 -7.19 -17.41 1.58
C ASP A 366 -8.55 -17.58 2.29
N GLU A 367 -8.57 -17.67 3.62
CA GLU A 367 -9.81 -17.80 4.40
C GLU A 367 -10.44 -16.44 4.70
N VAL A 368 -9.63 -15.40 4.85
CA VAL A 368 -10.11 -14.02 5.03
C VAL A 368 -10.85 -13.59 3.77
N ALA A 369 -10.24 -13.86 2.62
CA ALA A 369 -10.70 -13.63 1.26
C ALA A 369 -12.07 -14.24 0.85
N LYS A 370 -12.46 -15.38 1.45
CA LYS A 370 -13.58 -16.22 0.99
C LYS A 370 -14.91 -16.00 1.75
N ARG A 371 -15.06 -14.95 2.57
CA ARG A 371 -16.27 -14.76 3.41
C ARG A 371 -16.94 -13.40 3.33
#